data_AF-A0A2N8N6D3-F1
#
_entry.id   AF-A0A2N8N6D3-F1
#
_cell.length_a   1.000
_cell.length_b   1.000
_cell.length_c   1.000
_cell.angle_alpha   90.00
_cell.angle_beta   90.00
_cell.angle_gamma   90.00
#
_symmetry.space_group_name_H-M   'P 1'
#
loop_
_entity.id
_entity.type
_entity.pdbx_description
1 polymer ?
#
loop_
_entity_poly.entity_id
_entity_poly.type
_entity_poly.pdbx_seq_one_letter_code
_entity_poly.pdbx_strand_id
1 'polypeptide(L)'
;MARNGKRLTPDAPKYGRKRLVTADEERDLKRRRITFSFSFFRQIKHFGIGDCTREWHAGMLQRLSTLCNMTLQELLEENKGSKALRCHPIDWSAKHVPLRREDLDWLPQEIRENDAEFPMMQISISQSTGRIIGYFDRDASIFHIVLLDPKHNMQPAAKTNYQVQPTQEALSQYDELLKKLEYFKELVKSYPDMNDKLLEHIKTMERMHNNIVYIDLDDGFYESYCDLLKQYSLREIIEAGIIGLLN
;
A
#
# COMPACT_ATOMS: atom_id res chain seq x y z
N MET A 1 -51.01 29.82 12.02
CA MET A 1 -49.74 29.67 12.75
C MET A 1 -48.82 28.74 11.96
N ALA A 2 -47.82 29.29 11.26
CA ALA A 2 -46.91 28.51 10.43
C ALA A 2 -45.82 27.85 11.31
N ARG A 3 -45.75 26.51 11.31
CA ARG A 3 -44.70 25.76 12.03
C ARG A 3 -43.39 25.88 11.26
N ASN A 4 -42.54 26.81 11.68
CA ASN A 4 -41.20 27.01 11.14
C ASN A 4 -40.22 26.08 11.88
N GLY A 5 -40.24 24.79 11.55
CA GLY A 5 -39.29 23.82 12.08
C GLY A 5 -38.00 23.85 11.25
N LYS A 6 -36.91 24.35 11.82
CA LYS A 6 -35.56 24.17 11.25
C LYS A 6 -35.35 22.68 10.98
N ARG A 7 -35.14 22.30 9.71
CA ARG A 7 -34.66 20.96 9.35
C ARG A 7 -33.30 20.77 10.02
N LEU A 8 -33.25 19.88 11.01
CA LEU A 8 -32.00 19.33 11.53
C LEU A 8 -31.40 18.49 10.39
N THR A 9 -30.48 19.08 9.64
CA THR A 9 -29.60 18.31 8.76
C THR A 9 -28.77 17.39 9.65
N PRO A 10 -28.69 16.08 9.39
CA PRO A 10 -27.82 15.20 10.14
C PRO A 10 -26.39 15.71 10.00
N ASP A 11 -25.67 15.88 11.11
CA ASP A 11 -24.24 16.15 11.08
C ASP A 11 -23.56 15.00 10.32
N ALA A 12 -23.21 15.26 9.06
CA ALA A 12 -22.31 14.40 8.33
C ALA A 12 -20.98 14.35 9.11
N PRO A 13 -20.33 13.18 9.23
CA PRO A 13 -19.06 13.08 9.92
C PRO A 13 -18.04 13.97 9.21
N LYS A 14 -17.69 15.09 9.86
CA LYS A 14 -16.56 15.93 9.45
C LYS A 14 -15.28 15.21 9.87
N TYR A 15 -14.61 14.62 8.89
CA TYR A 15 -13.24 14.15 9.08
C TYR A 15 -12.33 15.35 9.33
N GLY A 16 -11.60 15.34 10.45
CA GLY A 16 -10.68 16.40 10.85
C GLY A 16 -11.37 17.68 11.37
N ARG A 17 -11.00 18.15 12.57
CA ARG A 17 -11.58 19.36 13.18
C ARG A 17 -10.98 20.69 12.67
N LYS A 18 -9.91 20.65 11.87
CA LYS A 18 -9.21 21.84 11.39
C LYS A 18 -9.27 21.93 9.86
N ARG A 19 -9.81 23.03 9.34
CA ARG A 19 -9.64 23.44 7.94
C ARG A 19 -8.18 23.82 7.73
N LEU A 20 -7.46 23.03 6.94
CA LEU A 20 -6.06 23.31 6.58
C LEU A 20 -5.91 23.91 5.18
N VAL A 21 -7.02 23.98 4.43
CA VAL A 21 -7.08 24.42 3.04
C VAL A 21 -8.19 25.45 2.83
N THR A 22 -8.03 26.26 1.80
CA THR A 22 -9.03 27.22 1.32
C THR A 22 -10.28 26.51 0.78
N ALA A 23 -11.39 27.24 0.59
CA ALA A 23 -12.62 26.67 0.07
C ALA A 23 -12.49 26.17 -1.38
N ASP A 24 -11.63 26.79 -2.18
CA ASP A 24 -11.35 26.36 -3.55
C ASP A 24 -10.50 25.09 -3.59
N GLU A 25 -9.45 25.00 -2.76
CA GLU A 25 -8.66 23.78 -2.58
C GLU A 25 -9.51 22.62 -2.04
N GLU A 26 -10.41 22.87 -1.08
CA GLU A 26 -11.35 21.87 -0.57
C GLU A 26 -12.26 21.32 -1.69
N ARG A 27 -12.68 22.20 -2.62
CA ARG A 27 -13.52 21.83 -3.76
C ARG A 27 -12.73 21.04 -4.82
N ASP A 28 -11.47 21.39 -5.03
CA ASP A 28 -10.60 20.67 -5.96
C ASP A 28 -10.22 19.28 -5.41
N LEU A 29 -9.95 19.18 -4.11
CA LEU A 29 -9.75 17.89 -3.43
C LEU A 29 -10.95 16.97 -3.55
N LYS A 30 -12.17 17.51 -3.37
CA LYS A 30 -13.43 16.75 -3.56
C LYS A 30 -13.61 16.22 -4.97
N ARG A 31 -12.98 16.84 -5.98
CA ARG A 31 -13.03 16.41 -7.37
C ARG A 31 -11.89 15.45 -7.75
N ARG A 32 -10.86 15.31 -6.91
CA ARG A 32 -9.77 14.38 -7.17
C ARG A 32 -10.27 12.95 -7.06
N ARG A 33 -9.93 12.18 -8.09
CA ARG A 33 -10.11 10.73 -8.10
C ARG A 33 -9.22 10.07 -7.05
N ILE A 34 -9.71 8.96 -6.52
CA ILE A 34 -8.97 8.17 -5.55
C ILE A 34 -7.76 7.55 -6.24
N THR A 35 -6.63 7.59 -5.57
CA THR A 35 -5.41 6.86 -5.95
C THR A 35 -5.01 5.93 -4.80
N PHE A 36 -4.18 4.92 -5.09
CA PHE A 36 -3.74 3.95 -4.10
C PHE A 36 -2.23 3.96 -3.96
N SER A 37 -1.76 4.00 -2.72
CA SER A 37 -0.34 3.87 -2.40
C SER A 37 -0.10 2.57 -1.64
N PHE A 38 0.95 1.83 -2.02
CA PHE A 38 1.43 0.64 -1.33
C PHE A 38 2.65 0.94 -0.44
N SER A 39 2.97 2.21 -0.21
CA SER A 39 4.13 2.66 0.60
C SER A 39 4.19 2.06 2.00
N PHE A 40 3.03 1.78 2.61
CA PHE A 40 2.92 1.19 3.94
C PHE A 40 2.36 -0.24 3.92
N PHE A 41 2.25 -0.86 2.73
CA PHE A 41 1.69 -2.18 2.62
C PHE A 41 2.65 -3.22 3.19
N ARG A 42 2.14 -4.07 4.08
CA ARG A 42 2.89 -5.19 4.64
C ARG A 42 2.01 -6.43 4.70
N GLN A 43 2.61 -7.60 4.45
CA GLN A 43 2.01 -8.87 4.84
C GLN A 43 2.48 -9.22 6.25
N ILE A 44 1.54 -9.63 7.10
CA ILE A 44 1.83 -10.07 8.47
C ILE A 44 1.02 -11.33 8.77
N LYS A 45 1.29 -11.96 9.91
CA LYS A 45 0.54 -13.13 10.39
C LYS A 45 -0.97 -12.85 10.34
N HIS A 46 -1.74 -13.75 9.73
CA HIS A 46 -3.19 -13.64 9.50
C HIS A 46 -3.66 -12.59 8.47
N PHE A 47 -2.75 -11.86 7.82
CA PHE A 47 -3.05 -10.86 6.78
C PHE A 47 -2.16 -11.05 5.53
N GLY A 48 -1.79 -12.29 5.25
CA GLY A 48 -1.04 -12.69 4.05
C GLY A 48 -1.97 -13.06 2.89
N ILE A 49 -1.45 -12.94 1.67
CA ILE A 49 -2.20 -13.22 0.42
C ILE A 49 -1.71 -14.47 -0.33
N GLY A 50 -0.79 -15.25 0.24
CA GLY A 50 -0.18 -16.42 -0.39
C GLY A 50 -1.17 -17.54 -0.70
N ASP A 51 -2.19 -17.72 0.13
CA ASP A 51 -3.25 -18.73 -0.09
C ASP A 51 -4.41 -18.20 -0.96
N CYS A 52 -4.31 -16.98 -1.50
CA CYS A 52 -5.38 -16.40 -2.29
C CYS A 52 -5.41 -17.00 -3.70
N THR A 53 -6.62 -17.20 -4.24
CA THR A 53 -6.79 -17.68 -5.60
C THR A 53 -6.56 -16.55 -6.61
N ARG A 54 -6.34 -16.90 -7.88
CA ARG A 54 -6.20 -15.92 -8.97
C ARG A 54 -7.42 -15.00 -9.07
N GLU A 55 -8.61 -15.55 -8.82
CA GLU A 55 -9.88 -14.81 -8.83
C GLU A 55 -9.94 -13.79 -7.69
N TRP A 56 -9.37 -14.11 -6.53
CA TRP A 56 -9.26 -13.15 -5.42
C TRP A 56 -8.39 -11.96 -5.81
N HIS A 57 -7.22 -12.21 -6.40
CA HIS A 57 -6.32 -11.15 -6.88
C HIS A 57 -6.96 -10.30 -7.97
N ALA A 58 -7.61 -10.93 -8.96
CA ALA A 58 -8.34 -10.23 -10.01
C ALA A 58 -9.47 -9.36 -9.43
N GLY A 59 -10.23 -9.89 -8.46
CA GLY A 59 -11.29 -9.15 -7.79
C GLY A 59 -10.75 -7.95 -6.99
N MET A 60 -9.59 -8.09 -6.35
CA MET A 60 -8.92 -7.00 -5.65
C MET A 60 -8.51 -5.88 -6.63
N LEU A 61 -7.84 -6.23 -7.73
CA LEU A 61 -7.45 -5.25 -8.76
C LEU A 61 -8.66 -4.56 -9.40
N GLN A 62 -9.73 -5.31 -9.69
CA GLN A 62 -10.96 -4.75 -10.23
C GLN A 62 -11.65 -3.81 -9.23
N ARG A 63 -11.60 -4.13 -7.93
CA ARG A 63 -12.08 -3.24 -6.88
C ARG A 63 -11.29 -1.94 -6.84
N LEU A 64 -9.95 -2.01 -6.85
CA LEU A 64 -9.10 -0.83 -6.88
C LEU A 64 -9.41 0.03 -8.11
N SER A 65 -9.49 -0.58 -9.30
CA SER A 65 -9.86 0.11 -10.54
C SER A 65 -11.23 0.79 -10.46
N THR A 66 -12.23 0.14 -9.86
CA THR A 66 -13.55 0.72 -9.63
C THR A 66 -13.45 1.96 -8.74
N LEU A 67 -12.70 1.87 -7.64
CA LEU A 67 -12.54 2.97 -6.68
C LEU A 67 -11.72 4.12 -7.26
N CYS A 68 -10.73 3.86 -8.14
CA CYS A 68 -9.98 4.89 -8.85
C CYS A 68 -10.86 5.78 -9.73
N ASN A 69 -12.04 5.30 -10.14
CA ASN A 69 -12.99 6.10 -10.91
C ASN A 69 -13.90 6.97 -10.03
N MET A 70 -13.85 6.78 -8.72
CA MET A 70 -14.62 7.54 -7.74
C MET A 70 -13.77 8.66 -7.10
N THR A 71 -14.46 9.68 -6.62
CA THR A 71 -13.95 10.70 -5.72
C THR A 71 -14.13 10.29 -4.25
N LEU A 72 -13.45 10.98 -3.34
CA LEU A 72 -13.66 10.79 -1.90
C LEU A 72 -15.10 11.07 -1.47
N GLN A 73 -15.72 12.10 -2.05
CA GLN A 73 -17.11 12.47 -1.76
C GLN A 73 -18.06 11.33 -2.16
N GLU A 74 -17.91 10.80 -3.38
CA GLU A 74 -18.73 9.67 -3.85
C GLU A 74 -18.58 8.45 -2.94
N LEU A 75 -17.36 8.15 -2.49
CA LEU A 75 -17.10 6.97 -1.66
C LEU A 75 -17.59 7.12 -0.21
N LEU A 76 -17.27 8.24 0.44
CA LEU A 76 -17.46 8.42 1.89
C LEU A 76 -18.78 9.08 2.26
N GLU A 77 -19.36 9.88 1.38
CA GLU A 77 -20.60 10.61 1.62
C GLU A 77 -21.77 9.99 0.84
N GLU A 78 -21.67 9.92 -0.49
CA GLU A 78 -22.79 9.51 -1.34
C GLU A 78 -23.07 8.00 -1.23
N ASN A 79 -22.02 7.18 -1.17
CA ASN A 79 -22.12 5.74 -0.97
C ASN A 79 -21.95 5.31 0.49
N LYS A 80 -22.12 6.23 1.43
CA LYS A 80 -22.02 5.93 2.86
C LYS A 80 -23.03 4.84 3.25
N GLY A 81 -22.55 3.77 3.88
CA GLY A 81 -23.38 2.63 4.27
C GLY A 81 -23.73 1.67 3.11
N SER A 82 -23.13 1.86 1.94
CA SER A 82 -23.27 0.92 0.82
C SER A 82 -22.87 -0.49 1.23
N LYS A 83 -23.80 -1.44 1.12
CA LYS A 83 -23.55 -2.86 1.40
C LYS A 83 -22.57 -3.50 0.41
N ALA A 84 -22.38 -2.88 -0.76
CA ALA A 84 -21.52 -3.38 -1.84
C ALA A 84 -20.07 -2.86 -1.72
N LEU A 85 -19.88 -1.61 -1.30
CA LEU A 85 -18.55 -1.03 -1.07
C LEU A 85 -18.05 -1.33 0.35
N ARG A 86 -18.95 -1.28 1.34
CA ARG A 86 -18.66 -1.40 2.78
C ARG A 86 -17.40 -0.61 3.19
N CYS A 87 -17.29 0.63 2.73
CA CYS A 87 -16.23 1.54 3.18
C CYS A 87 -16.62 2.13 4.53
N HIS A 88 -15.87 1.80 5.58
CA HIS A 88 -16.10 2.33 6.93
C HIS A 88 -14.84 2.22 7.80
N PRO A 89 -14.72 3.04 8.85
CA PRO A 89 -13.68 2.87 9.86
C PRO A 89 -13.73 1.47 10.48
N ILE A 90 -12.57 0.97 10.89
CA ILE A 90 -12.46 -0.21 11.75
C ILE A 90 -13.03 0.15 13.12
N ASP A 91 -13.95 -0.68 13.62
CA ASP A 91 -14.34 -0.62 15.01
C ASP A 91 -13.36 -1.46 15.85
N TRP A 92 -12.38 -0.77 16.43
CA TRP A 92 -11.34 -1.35 17.28
C TRP A 92 -11.88 -1.98 18.57
N SER A 93 -13.12 -1.65 18.96
CA SER A 93 -13.77 -2.24 20.13
C SER A 93 -14.52 -3.55 19.81
N ALA A 94 -14.56 -3.95 18.54
CA ALA A 94 -15.26 -5.14 18.11
C ALA A 94 -14.66 -6.43 18.72
N LYS A 95 -15.51 -7.46 18.82
CA LYS A 95 -15.14 -8.74 19.42
C LYS A 95 -14.06 -9.45 18.60
N HIS A 96 -13.01 -9.90 19.29
CA HIS A 96 -11.92 -10.73 18.74
C HIS A 96 -11.16 -10.08 17.57
N VAL A 97 -11.02 -8.76 17.59
CA VAL A 97 -10.08 -8.06 16.71
C VAL A 97 -8.65 -8.54 17.05
N PRO A 98 -7.90 -9.12 16.09
CA PRO A 98 -6.60 -9.74 16.37
C PRO A 98 -5.43 -8.77 16.44
N LEU A 99 -5.64 -7.52 16.03
CA LEU A 99 -4.62 -6.47 15.97
C LEU A 99 -5.19 -5.18 16.52
N ARG A 100 -4.37 -4.46 17.26
CA ARG A 100 -4.65 -3.10 17.67
C ARG A 100 -3.97 -2.12 16.74
N ARG A 101 -4.44 -0.88 16.75
CA ARG A 101 -3.83 0.21 15.98
C ARG A 101 -2.35 0.41 16.34
N GLU A 102 -2.00 0.20 17.61
CA GLU A 102 -0.64 0.27 18.13
C GLU A 102 0.31 -0.79 17.57
N ASP A 103 -0.21 -1.94 17.11
CA ASP A 103 0.57 -3.03 16.51
C ASP A 103 1.03 -2.72 15.07
N LEU A 104 0.54 -1.63 14.47
CA LEU A 104 0.94 -1.16 13.14
C LEU A 104 2.22 -0.30 13.22
N ASP A 105 3.27 -0.83 13.85
CA ASP A 105 4.49 -0.11 14.26
C ASP A 105 5.32 0.48 13.12
N TRP A 106 5.10 0.03 11.88
CA TRP A 106 5.74 0.57 10.68
C TRP A 106 5.05 1.82 10.13
N LEU A 107 3.89 2.22 10.68
CA LEU A 107 3.24 3.47 10.33
C LEU A 107 3.87 4.63 11.12
N PRO A 108 3.99 5.83 10.51
CA PRO A 108 4.41 7.03 11.22
C PRO A 108 3.55 7.28 12.47
N GLN A 109 4.17 7.75 13.54
CA GLN A 109 3.50 7.94 14.84
C GLN A 109 2.30 8.88 14.72
N GLU A 110 2.40 9.93 13.91
CA GLU A 110 1.37 10.94 13.69
C GLU A 110 0.11 10.35 13.04
N ILE A 111 0.27 9.27 12.27
CA ILE A 111 -0.84 8.52 11.71
C ILE A 111 -1.30 7.51 12.76
N ARG A 112 -0.40 6.66 13.27
CA ARG A 112 -0.70 5.56 14.19
C ARG A 112 -1.46 6.01 15.44
N GLU A 113 -1.13 7.16 16.02
CA GLU A 113 -1.69 7.66 17.28
C GLU A 113 -2.85 8.67 17.09
N ASN A 114 -3.27 8.93 15.85
CA ASN A 114 -4.28 9.94 15.53
C ASN A 114 -5.46 9.37 14.74
N ASP A 115 -6.28 8.56 15.41
CA ASP A 115 -7.48 7.94 14.81
C ASP A 115 -8.54 8.98 14.37
N ALA A 116 -8.58 10.15 15.03
CA ALA A 116 -9.53 11.20 14.70
C ALA A 116 -9.28 11.83 13.32
N GLU A 117 -8.03 11.89 12.88
CA GLU A 117 -7.65 12.49 11.60
C GLU A 117 -7.33 11.43 10.55
N PHE A 118 -6.77 10.28 10.95
CA PHE A 118 -6.41 9.19 10.05
C PHE A 118 -7.04 7.86 10.49
N PRO A 119 -8.37 7.74 10.58
CA PRO A 119 -8.98 6.48 11.00
C PRO A 119 -8.62 5.39 9.99
N MET A 120 -8.32 4.20 10.49
CA MET A 120 -8.09 3.05 9.62
C MET A 120 -9.43 2.60 9.07
N MET A 121 -9.53 2.60 7.76
CA MET A 121 -10.68 2.24 6.99
C MET A 121 -10.55 0.82 6.47
N GLN A 122 -11.68 0.13 6.40
CA GLN A 122 -11.81 -1.10 5.63
C GLN A 122 -12.68 -0.85 4.40
N ILE A 123 -12.30 -1.45 3.28
CA ILE A 123 -13.07 -1.44 2.04
C ILE A 123 -13.25 -2.87 1.58
N SER A 124 -14.48 -3.29 1.25
CA SER A 124 -14.74 -4.64 0.76
C SER A 124 -14.23 -4.82 -0.67
N ILE A 125 -13.50 -5.91 -0.92
CA ILE A 125 -13.18 -6.35 -2.29
C ILE A 125 -14.47 -6.79 -2.99
N SER A 126 -15.27 -7.61 -2.29
CA SER A 126 -16.66 -7.91 -2.61
C SER A 126 -17.40 -8.27 -1.30
N GLN A 127 -18.66 -8.69 -1.39
CA GLN A 127 -19.41 -9.13 -0.21
C GLN A 127 -18.78 -10.33 0.51
N SER A 128 -17.94 -11.13 -0.16
CA SER A 128 -17.40 -12.40 0.36
C SER A 128 -15.91 -12.61 0.17
N THR A 129 -15.20 -11.76 -0.59
CA THR A 129 -13.78 -11.98 -0.93
C THR A 129 -12.81 -11.10 -0.12
N GLY A 130 -13.15 -10.73 1.12
CA GLY A 130 -12.21 -10.05 2.01
C GLY A 130 -12.19 -8.52 1.85
N ARG A 131 -11.19 -7.90 2.45
CA ARG A 131 -11.12 -6.44 2.65
C ARG A 131 -9.73 -5.90 2.33
N ILE A 132 -9.69 -4.64 1.95
CA ILE A 132 -8.50 -3.81 1.88
C ILE A 132 -8.52 -2.90 3.11
N ILE A 133 -7.41 -2.82 3.84
CA ILE A 133 -7.28 -2.01 5.05
C ILE A 133 -6.25 -0.93 4.81
N GLY A 134 -6.57 0.30 5.19
CA GLY A 134 -5.69 1.44 4.99
C GLY A 134 -6.29 2.72 5.52
N TYR A 135 -5.72 3.86 5.14
CA TYR A 135 -6.25 5.17 5.52
C TYR A 135 -6.15 6.14 4.35
N PHE A 136 -6.97 7.19 4.38
CA PHE A 136 -6.86 8.28 3.42
C PHE A 136 -5.89 9.33 3.94
N ASP A 137 -5.01 9.79 3.06
CA ASP A 137 -4.27 11.02 3.30
C ASP A 137 -5.23 12.22 3.29
N ARG A 138 -4.94 13.22 4.12
CA ARG A 138 -5.81 14.35 4.40
C ARG A 138 -6.12 15.17 3.14
N ASP A 139 -5.11 15.36 2.29
CA ASP A 139 -5.14 16.39 1.24
C ASP A 139 -4.76 15.84 -0.16
N ALA A 140 -4.84 14.52 -0.36
CA ALA A 140 -4.34 13.92 -1.61
C ALA A 140 -5.31 12.98 -2.33
N SER A 141 -6.46 12.64 -1.74
CA SER A 141 -7.30 11.53 -2.23
C SER A 141 -6.51 10.22 -2.44
N ILE A 142 -5.39 10.06 -1.73
CA ILE A 142 -4.56 8.85 -1.74
C ILE A 142 -5.05 7.95 -0.61
N PHE A 143 -5.44 6.73 -0.95
CA PHE A 143 -5.65 5.66 0.01
C PHE A 143 -4.35 4.87 0.17
N HIS A 144 -3.72 4.98 1.33
CA HIS A 144 -2.55 4.18 1.68
C HIS A 144 -2.99 2.80 2.16
N ILE A 145 -2.74 1.78 1.35
CA ILE A 145 -3.01 0.39 1.70
C ILE A 145 -1.97 -0.05 2.72
N VAL A 146 -2.44 -0.53 3.86
CA VAL A 146 -1.60 -0.99 4.98
C VAL A 146 -1.61 -2.51 5.06
N LEU A 147 -2.80 -3.13 5.00
CA LEU A 147 -2.96 -4.59 5.04
C LEU A 147 -4.00 -5.05 4.01
N LEU A 148 -3.90 -6.32 3.63
CA LEU A 148 -4.94 -7.04 2.91
C LEU A 148 -5.52 -8.11 3.83
N ASP A 149 -6.85 -8.18 3.89
CA ASP A 149 -7.58 -9.08 4.79
C ASP A 149 -8.48 -10.03 3.97
N PRO A 150 -7.91 -11.07 3.33
CA PRO A 150 -8.66 -12.01 2.50
C PRO A 150 -9.68 -12.84 3.31
N LYS A 151 -9.43 -13.04 4.61
CA LYS A 151 -10.23 -13.93 5.46
C LYS A 151 -11.21 -13.21 6.40
N HIS A 152 -11.29 -11.87 6.33
CA HIS A 152 -12.11 -11.04 7.22
C HIS A 152 -11.67 -11.10 8.68
N ASN A 153 -10.37 -11.26 8.91
CA ASN A 153 -9.73 -11.41 10.21
C ASN A 153 -9.70 -10.13 11.03
N MET A 154 -9.66 -8.93 10.42
CA MET A 154 -9.59 -7.69 11.21
C MET A 154 -10.82 -7.49 12.09
N GLN A 155 -11.99 -7.82 11.54
CA GLN A 155 -13.25 -7.84 12.27
C GLN A 155 -14.00 -9.12 11.92
N PRO A 156 -13.71 -10.23 12.63
CA PRO A 156 -14.37 -11.50 12.45
C PRO A 156 -15.87 -11.39 12.74
N ALA A 157 -16.67 -12.20 12.06
CA ALA A 157 -18.12 -12.14 12.18
C ALA A 157 -18.69 -13.49 12.64
N ALA A 158 -19.98 -13.51 12.97
CA ALA A 158 -20.66 -14.75 13.35
C ALA A 158 -20.49 -15.88 12.31
N LYS A 159 -20.38 -15.54 11.01
CA LYS A 159 -20.11 -16.51 9.92
C LYS A 159 -18.79 -17.29 10.08
N THR A 160 -17.80 -16.72 10.76
CA THR A 160 -16.52 -17.39 11.08
C THR A 160 -16.46 -17.83 12.53
N ASN A 161 -17.59 -17.83 13.25
CA ASN A 161 -17.65 -18.02 14.71
C ASN A 161 -16.68 -17.08 15.46
N TYR A 162 -16.48 -15.87 14.93
CA TYR A 162 -15.51 -14.89 15.44
C TYR A 162 -14.06 -15.42 15.53
N GLN A 163 -13.71 -16.41 14.72
CA GLN A 163 -12.35 -16.96 14.66
C GLN A 163 -11.51 -16.23 13.61
N VAL A 164 -10.24 -16.04 13.97
CA VAL A 164 -9.18 -15.55 13.08
C VAL A 164 -8.68 -16.75 12.28
N GLN A 165 -8.68 -16.63 10.96
CA GLN A 165 -8.25 -17.68 10.07
C GLN A 165 -6.75 -17.52 9.74
N PRO A 166 -6.00 -18.62 9.60
CA PRO A 166 -4.63 -18.56 9.14
C PRO A 166 -4.56 -18.07 7.68
N THR A 167 -3.44 -17.44 7.35
CA THR A 167 -3.06 -17.02 6.00
C THR A 167 -1.56 -17.22 5.84
N GLN A 168 -1.10 -17.46 4.63
CA GLN A 168 0.32 -17.45 4.27
C GLN A 168 0.73 -16.14 3.60
N GLU A 169 1.97 -15.72 3.81
CA GLU A 169 2.55 -14.62 3.05
C GLU A 169 2.87 -15.08 1.62
N ALA A 170 2.47 -14.30 0.63
CA ALA A 170 2.87 -14.53 -0.75
C ALA A 170 4.35 -14.18 -0.91
N LEU A 171 5.07 -14.99 -1.67
CA LEU A 171 6.45 -14.75 -2.09
C LEU A 171 6.44 -14.40 -3.58
N SER A 172 7.18 -13.37 -3.97
CA SER A 172 7.46 -13.15 -5.38
C SER A 172 8.47 -14.18 -5.89
N GLN A 173 8.56 -14.35 -7.21
CA GLN A 173 9.63 -15.14 -7.83
C GLN A 173 11.03 -14.63 -7.43
N TYR A 174 11.14 -13.33 -7.21
CA TYR A 174 12.35 -12.69 -6.75
C TYR A 174 12.68 -13.07 -5.29
N ASP A 175 11.70 -13.03 -4.39
CA ASP A 175 11.88 -13.47 -3.00
C ASP A 175 12.22 -14.97 -2.91
N GLU A 176 11.60 -15.79 -3.75
CA GLU A 176 11.94 -17.21 -3.86
C GLU A 176 13.38 -17.40 -4.34
N LEU A 177 13.82 -16.63 -5.33
CA LEU A 177 15.19 -16.70 -5.84
C LEU A 177 16.18 -16.29 -4.76
N LEU A 178 15.92 -15.20 -4.03
CA LEU A 178 16.73 -14.77 -2.90
C LEU A 178 16.80 -15.85 -1.82
N LYS A 179 15.67 -16.46 -1.45
CA LYS A 179 15.65 -17.57 -0.47
C LYS A 179 16.46 -18.77 -0.93
N LYS A 180 16.36 -19.16 -2.21
CA LYS A 180 17.16 -20.24 -2.79
C LYS A 180 18.65 -19.88 -2.74
N LEU A 181 18.99 -18.65 -3.07
CA LEU A 181 20.38 -18.15 -3.02
C LEU A 181 20.93 -18.21 -1.59
N GLU A 182 20.18 -17.77 -0.59
CA GLU A 182 20.56 -17.90 0.83
C GLU A 182 20.72 -19.37 1.26
N TYR A 183 19.80 -20.25 0.86
CA TYR A 183 19.93 -21.69 1.12
C TYR A 183 21.24 -22.26 0.53
N PHE A 184 21.57 -21.91 -0.71
CA PHE A 184 22.82 -22.34 -1.32
C PHE A 184 24.05 -21.76 -0.61
N LYS A 185 24.00 -20.53 -0.08
CA LYS A 185 25.10 -19.98 0.73
C LYS A 185 25.34 -20.81 1.98
N GLU A 186 24.29 -21.11 2.73
CA GLU A 186 24.40 -21.90 3.96
C GLU A 186 24.87 -23.33 3.65
N LEU A 187 24.37 -23.92 2.57
CA LEU A 187 24.84 -25.22 2.10
C LEU A 187 26.33 -25.17 1.75
N VAL A 188 26.79 -24.19 0.97
CA VAL A 188 28.19 -24.06 0.56
C VAL A 188 29.12 -23.86 1.76
N LYS A 189 28.73 -23.03 2.73
CA LYS A 189 29.49 -22.86 3.99
C LYS A 189 29.71 -24.17 4.74
N SER A 190 28.76 -25.12 4.63
CA SER A 190 28.84 -26.42 5.29
C SER A 190 29.77 -27.45 4.58
N TYR A 191 30.29 -27.13 3.39
CA TYR A 191 31.23 -27.98 2.64
C TYR A 191 32.54 -27.24 2.38
N PRO A 192 33.60 -27.47 3.19
CA PRO A 192 34.88 -26.77 3.08
C PRO A 192 35.60 -26.98 1.73
N ASP A 193 35.31 -28.09 1.04
CA ASP A 193 35.93 -28.48 -0.24
C ASP A 193 35.09 -28.11 -1.48
N MET A 194 34.06 -27.27 -1.32
CA MET A 194 33.23 -26.85 -2.46
C MET A 194 34.01 -25.98 -3.44
N ASN A 195 33.82 -26.27 -4.73
CA ASN A 195 34.50 -25.65 -5.87
C ASN A 195 34.51 -24.11 -5.80
N ASP A 196 35.70 -23.50 -5.74
CA ASP A 196 35.92 -22.04 -5.66
C ASP A 196 35.12 -21.24 -6.69
N LYS A 197 34.89 -21.81 -7.88
CA LYS A 197 34.09 -21.19 -8.95
C LYS A 197 32.63 -20.96 -8.57
N LEU A 198 32.05 -21.82 -7.74
CA LEU A 198 30.67 -21.67 -7.27
C LEU A 198 30.56 -20.54 -6.25
N LEU A 199 31.50 -20.47 -5.30
CA LEU A 199 31.61 -19.35 -4.36
C LEU A 199 31.80 -18.01 -5.10
N GLU A 200 32.62 -17.99 -6.14
CA GLU A 200 32.85 -16.81 -6.96
C GLU A 200 31.59 -16.37 -7.73
N HIS A 201 30.82 -17.31 -8.28
CA HIS A 201 29.55 -17.00 -8.93
C HIS A 201 28.51 -16.44 -7.94
N ILE A 202 28.41 -17.01 -6.74
CA ILE A 202 27.50 -16.52 -5.70
C ILE A 202 27.86 -15.09 -5.28
N LYS A 203 29.15 -14.80 -5.05
CA LYS A 203 29.65 -13.43 -4.75
C LYS A 203 29.36 -12.44 -5.88
N THR A 204 29.45 -12.89 -7.13
CA THR A 204 29.16 -12.06 -8.31
C THR A 204 27.67 -11.70 -8.38
N MET A 205 26.77 -12.64 -8.09
CA MET A 205 25.33 -12.40 -8.06
C MET A 205 24.93 -11.38 -6.98
N GLU A 206 25.54 -11.42 -5.79
CA GLU A 206 25.31 -10.41 -4.74
C GLU A 206 25.70 -8.99 -5.17
N ARG A 207 26.86 -8.85 -5.83
CA ARG A 207 27.32 -7.56 -6.35
C ARG A 207 26.33 -6.96 -7.34
N MET A 208 25.74 -7.78 -8.21
CA MET A 208 24.75 -7.28 -9.18
C MET A 208 23.49 -6.73 -8.51
N HIS A 209 23.09 -7.27 -7.36
CA HIS A 209 21.91 -6.79 -6.63
C HIS A 209 22.16 -5.41 -5.97
N ASN A 210 23.37 -5.19 -5.44
CA ASN A 210 23.73 -3.93 -4.76
C ASN A 210 24.07 -2.78 -5.71
N ASN A 211 24.19 -3.04 -7.01
CA ASN A 211 24.63 -2.07 -8.02
C ASN A 211 23.47 -1.45 -8.83
N ILE A 212 22.22 -1.59 -8.36
CA ILE A 212 21.07 -0.95 -9.01
C ILE A 212 20.88 0.44 -8.41
N VAL A 213 21.06 1.48 -9.23
CA VAL A 213 20.82 2.87 -8.86
C VAL A 213 19.60 3.37 -9.61
N TYR A 214 18.59 3.84 -8.88
CA TYR A 214 17.45 4.55 -9.44
C TYR A 214 17.75 6.05 -9.40
N ILE A 215 17.60 6.72 -10.53
CA ILE A 215 17.83 8.17 -10.66
C ILE A 215 16.53 8.78 -11.19
N ASP A 216 15.99 9.72 -10.42
CA ASP A 216 14.87 10.56 -10.86
C ASP A 216 15.44 11.83 -11.51
N LEU A 217 14.92 12.18 -12.69
CA LEU A 217 15.36 13.34 -13.47
C LEU A 217 14.18 14.28 -13.62
N ASP A 218 14.37 15.56 -13.32
CA ASP A 218 13.37 16.57 -13.65
C ASP A 218 13.19 16.70 -15.17
N ASP A 219 12.07 17.29 -15.61
CA ASP A 219 11.72 17.37 -17.03
C ASP A 219 12.84 18.01 -17.88
N GLY A 220 13.51 19.05 -17.37
CA GLY A 220 14.55 19.76 -18.10
C GLY A 220 15.85 18.95 -18.21
N PHE A 221 16.22 18.26 -17.14
CA PHE A 221 17.38 17.38 -17.14
C PHE A 221 17.12 16.11 -17.96
N TYR A 222 15.88 15.59 -17.93
CA TYR A 222 15.46 14.45 -18.74
C TYR A 222 15.55 14.75 -20.24
N GLU A 223 15.12 15.94 -20.68
CA GLU A 223 15.27 16.36 -22.08
C GLU A 223 16.75 16.42 -22.50
N SER A 224 17.59 17.05 -21.68
CA SER A 224 19.04 17.14 -21.91
C SER A 224 19.70 15.76 -21.97
N TYR A 225 19.30 14.87 -21.06
CA TYR A 225 19.74 13.48 -21.02
C TYR A 225 19.30 12.70 -22.27
N CYS A 226 18.06 12.86 -22.73
CA CYS A 226 17.55 12.26 -23.96
C CYS A 226 18.33 12.73 -25.20
N ASP A 227 18.72 14.00 -25.24
CA ASP A 227 19.53 14.55 -26.33
C ASP A 227 20.95 13.97 -26.35
N LEU A 228 21.58 13.82 -25.18
CA LEU A 228 22.88 13.17 -25.07
C LEU A 228 22.84 11.70 -25.52
N LEU A 229 21.77 10.98 -25.19
CA LEU A 229 21.58 9.58 -25.60
C LEU A 229 21.51 9.38 -27.13
N LYS A 230 21.27 10.43 -27.91
CA LYS A 230 21.32 10.35 -29.38
C LYS A 230 22.74 10.20 -29.91
N GLN A 231 23.74 10.60 -29.13
CA GLN A 231 25.14 10.65 -29.55
C GLN A 231 26.05 9.75 -28.70
N TYR A 232 25.69 9.51 -27.44
CA TYR A 232 26.50 8.76 -26.48
C TYR A 232 25.66 7.67 -25.83
N SER A 233 26.28 6.54 -25.52
CA SER A 233 25.64 5.50 -24.72
C SER A 233 25.43 5.96 -23.28
N LEU A 234 24.44 5.37 -22.60
CA LEU A 234 24.21 5.59 -21.16
C LEU A 234 25.49 5.41 -20.34
N ARG A 235 26.29 4.40 -20.69
CA ARG A 235 27.55 4.11 -20.01
C ARG A 235 28.54 5.26 -20.15
N GLU A 236 28.73 5.79 -21.36
CA GLU A 236 29.64 6.91 -21.61
C GLU A 236 29.19 8.17 -20.88
N ILE A 237 27.88 8.45 -20.85
CA ILE A 237 27.31 9.59 -20.13
C ILE A 237 27.60 9.49 -18.62
N ILE A 238 27.34 8.32 -18.02
CA ILE A 238 27.59 8.10 -16.59
C ILE A 238 29.09 8.15 -16.27
N GLU A 239 29.93 7.46 -17.05
CA GLU A 239 31.38 7.45 -16.85
C GLU A 239 31.97 8.87 -16.97
N ALA A 240 31.54 9.65 -17.97
CA ALA A 240 31.99 11.04 -18.13
C ALA A 240 31.59 11.92 -16.94
N GLY A 241 30.37 11.78 -16.42
CA GLY A 241 29.91 12.49 -15.23
C GLY A 241 30.70 12.12 -13.97
N ILE A 242 30.95 10.82 -13.74
CA ILE A 242 31.74 10.34 -12.60
C ILE A 242 33.19 10.84 -12.69
N ILE A 243 33.83 10.69 -13.85
CA ILE A 243 35.22 11.13 -14.06
C ILE A 243 35.34 12.65 -13.90
N GLY A 244 34.35 13.42 -14.39
CA GLY A 244 34.32 14.87 -14.25
C GLY A 244 34.19 15.36 -12.80
N LEU A 245 33.68 14.52 -11.88
CA LEU A 245 33.56 14.83 -10.46
C LEU A 245 34.72 14.27 -9.60
N LEU A 246 35.48 13.31 -10.13
CA LEU A 246 36.65 12.73 -9.46
C LEU A 246 37.94 13.53 -9.71
N ASN A 247 37.94 14.43 -10.68
CA ASN A 247 39.03 15.36 -11.00
C ASN A 247 38.72 16.76 -10.49
#